data_AF-A0A8S9G7Q8-F1
#
_entry.id   AF-A0A8S9G7Q8-F1
#
_cell.length_a   1.000
_cell.length_b   1.000
_cell.length_c   1.000
_cell.angle_alpha   90.00
_cell.angle_beta   90.00
_cell.angle_gamma   90.00
#
_symmetry.space_group_name_H-M   'P 1'
#
loop_
_entity.id
_entity.type
_entity.pdbx_description
1 polymer ?
#
loop_
_entity_poly.entity_id
_entity_poly.type
_entity_poly.pdbx_seq_one_letter_code
_entity_poly.pdbx_strand_id
1 'polypeptide(L)'
;MNEKELPESLRGDNISEETKSLISSLSCDKDFLGKIYNYQGCWYYPNTLQGVLNFQKGFKPQETDIIIASFPKSGNTWLKALTIALFERLNNTSSSSDALHPLQSDNPHGLAPFLETILTCSLEDPKHVLFMRYEEMKSEPAAQVKRLAEFWGCPFTEEEEDQGCVDKILELCSLRNLSGLEINKTGKASNNMHPSIFFAKEKLVTSRIISLLRWKTKST
;
A
#
# COMPACT_ATOMS: atom_id res chain seq x y z
N MET A 1 -13.55 -26.70 -3.72
CA MET A 1 -13.19 -25.96 -2.50
C MET A 1 -14.48 -25.49 -1.86
N ASN A 2 -14.66 -25.68 -0.55
CA ASN A 2 -15.91 -25.35 0.14
C ASN A 2 -15.97 -23.83 0.35
N GLU A 3 -17.11 -23.15 0.14
CA GLU A 3 -17.20 -21.68 0.31
C GLU A 3 -16.81 -21.22 1.73
N LYS A 4 -16.96 -22.12 2.73
CA LYS A 4 -16.54 -21.92 4.12
C LYS A 4 -15.03 -22.04 4.37
N GLU A 5 -14.20 -22.38 3.37
CA GLU A 5 -12.73 -22.42 3.48
C GLU A 5 -12.05 -21.16 2.90
N LEU A 6 -12.81 -20.26 2.28
CA LEU A 6 -12.27 -19.03 1.71
C LEU A 6 -11.91 -18.00 2.81
N PRO A 7 -10.83 -17.21 2.64
CA PRO A 7 -10.57 -16.02 3.44
C PRO A 7 -11.82 -15.14 3.62
N GLU A 8 -12.02 -14.56 4.81
CA GLU A 8 -13.20 -13.75 5.12
C GLU A 8 -13.43 -12.62 4.11
N SER A 9 -12.36 -11.99 3.61
CA SER A 9 -12.42 -10.94 2.59
C SER A 9 -13.01 -11.38 1.24
N LEU A 10 -13.14 -12.69 1.00
CA LEU A 10 -13.66 -13.26 -0.24
C LEU A 10 -15.09 -13.80 -0.11
N ARG A 11 -15.67 -13.80 1.09
CA ARG A 11 -17.02 -14.28 1.36
C ARG A 11 -18.08 -13.21 1.05
N GLY A 12 -19.35 -13.61 0.99
CA GLY A 12 -20.49 -12.71 0.83
C GLY A 12 -21.37 -12.59 2.08
N ASP A 13 -20.93 -13.15 3.21
CA ASP A 13 -21.82 -13.38 4.35
C ASP A 13 -22.11 -12.09 5.17
N ASN A 14 -21.27 -11.05 5.04
CA ASN A 14 -21.28 -9.85 5.89
C ASN A 14 -21.46 -8.52 5.11
N ILE A 15 -21.99 -8.55 3.89
CA ILE A 15 -22.25 -7.33 3.11
C ILE A 15 -23.62 -6.71 3.42
N SER A 16 -23.73 -5.39 3.28
CA SER A 16 -24.97 -4.64 3.52
C SER A 16 -26.04 -4.97 2.47
N GLU A 17 -27.31 -4.75 2.81
CA GLU A 17 -28.43 -4.96 1.88
C GLU A 17 -28.34 -4.07 0.63
N GLU A 18 -27.80 -2.85 0.78
CA GLU A 18 -27.52 -1.97 -0.36
C GLU A 18 -26.53 -2.61 -1.34
N THR A 19 -25.45 -3.22 -0.81
CA THR A 19 -24.44 -3.88 -1.63
C THR A 19 -24.96 -5.16 -2.26
N LYS A 20 -25.80 -5.95 -1.54
CA LYS A 20 -26.48 -7.11 -2.12
C LYS A 20 -27.38 -6.71 -3.29
N SER A 21 -28.15 -5.64 -3.11
CA SER A 21 -29.01 -5.07 -4.15
C SER A 21 -28.20 -4.66 -5.37
N LEU A 22 -27.09 -3.92 -5.18
CA LEU A 22 -26.21 -3.55 -6.29
C LEU A 22 -25.63 -4.78 -7.00
N ILE A 23 -25.06 -5.73 -6.25
CA ILE A 23 -24.47 -6.96 -6.78
C ILE A 23 -25.45 -7.72 -7.69
N SER A 24 -26.73 -7.76 -7.33
CA SER A 24 -27.77 -8.43 -8.12
C SER A 24 -27.96 -7.83 -9.52
N SER A 25 -27.57 -6.57 -9.73
CA SER A 25 -27.67 -5.85 -10.99
C SER A 25 -26.37 -5.88 -11.82
N LEU A 26 -25.25 -6.31 -11.24
CA LEU A 26 -23.95 -6.33 -11.91
C LEU A 26 -23.77 -7.60 -12.74
N SER A 27 -22.95 -7.51 -13.80
CA SER A 27 -22.49 -8.73 -14.48
C SER A 27 -21.62 -9.54 -13.52
N CYS A 28 -21.81 -10.85 -13.53
CA CYS A 28 -21.08 -11.77 -12.68
C CYS A 28 -20.37 -12.85 -13.50
N ASP A 29 -19.24 -13.29 -12.99
CA ASP A 29 -18.46 -14.41 -13.52
C ASP A 29 -17.99 -15.28 -12.33
N LYS A 30 -17.30 -16.38 -12.64
CA LYS A 30 -16.78 -17.31 -11.64
C LYS A 30 -15.34 -17.66 -11.94
N ASP A 31 -14.48 -17.47 -10.95
CA ASP A 31 -13.10 -17.94 -10.98
C ASP A 31 -12.91 -19.17 -10.09
N PHE A 32 -11.64 -19.52 -9.83
CA PHE A 32 -11.26 -20.66 -9.01
C PHE A 32 -11.58 -20.50 -7.51
N LEU A 33 -11.82 -19.27 -7.03
CA LEU A 33 -12.15 -18.97 -5.64
C LEU A 33 -13.65 -18.76 -5.44
N GLY A 34 -14.37 -18.19 -6.40
CA GLY A 34 -15.80 -17.95 -6.24
C GLY A 34 -16.43 -17.05 -7.30
N LYS A 35 -17.60 -16.49 -6.96
CA LYS A 35 -18.28 -15.51 -7.81
C LYS A 35 -17.61 -14.14 -7.67
N ILE A 36 -17.37 -13.53 -8.81
CA ILE A 36 -16.85 -12.17 -8.94
C ILE A 36 -17.86 -11.31 -9.70
N TYR A 37 -17.89 -10.02 -9.39
CA TYR A 37 -18.86 -9.07 -9.94
C TYR A 37 -18.12 -7.90 -10.59
N ASN A 38 -18.54 -7.51 -11.79
CA ASN A 38 -17.96 -6.39 -12.49
C ASN A 38 -18.58 -5.08 -11.99
N TYR A 39 -17.76 -4.22 -11.42
CA TYR A 39 -18.14 -2.87 -11.02
C TYR A 39 -17.13 -1.88 -11.59
N GLN A 40 -17.60 -0.88 -12.33
CA GLN A 40 -16.76 0.16 -12.94
C GLN A 40 -15.57 -0.40 -13.77
N GLY A 41 -15.78 -1.53 -14.45
CA GLY A 41 -14.77 -2.16 -15.30
C GLY A 41 -13.78 -3.08 -14.56
N CYS A 42 -13.90 -3.24 -13.25
CA CYS A 42 -13.06 -4.12 -12.43
C CYS A 42 -13.88 -5.25 -11.80
N TRP A 43 -13.22 -6.39 -11.57
CA TRP A 43 -13.86 -7.59 -10.99
C TRP A 43 -13.55 -7.71 -9.50
N TYR A 44 -14.60 -7.85 -8.69
CA TYR A 44 -14.49 -7.87 -7.23
C TYR A 44 -15.25 -9.04 -6.60
N TYR A 45 -14.75 -9.56 -5.49
CA TYR A 45 -15.52 -10.39 -4.58
C TYR A 45 -16.50 -9.53 -3.76
N PRO A 46 -17.58 -10.09 -3.21
CA PRO A 46 -18.61 -9.32 -2.52
C PRO A 46 -18.09 -8.42 -1.38
N ASN A 47 -17.30 -8.95 -0.45
CA ASN A 47 -16.77 -8.19 0.69
C ASN A 47 -15.77 -7.09 0.25
N THR A 48 -14.96 -7.37 -0.77
CA THR A 48 -14.08 -6.39 -1.43
C THR A 48 -14.93 -5.28 -2.07
N LEU A 49 -15.96 -5.62 -2.87
CA LEU A 49 -16.85 -4.62 -3.44
C LEU A 49 -17.54 -3.75 -2.38
N GLN A 50 -17.96 -4.32 -1.25
CA GLN A 50 -18.47 -3.55 -0.10
C GLN A 50 -17.43 -2.54 0.41
N GLY A 51 -16.16 -2.95 0.52
CA GLY A 51 -15.03 -2.09 0.89
C GLY A 51 -14.85 -0.92 -0.10
N VAL A 52 -14.86 -1.20 -1.41
CA VAL A 52 -14.80 -0.18 -2.46
C VAL A 52 -15.94 0.83 -2.34
N LEU A 53 -17.18 0.35 -2.18
CA LEU A 53 -18.36 1.22 -2.04
C LEU A 53 -18.28 2.10 -0.78
N ASN A 54 -17.84 1.52 0.34
CA ASN A 54 -17.66 2.25 1.59
C ASN A 54 -16.59 3.34 1.44
N PHE A 55 -15.47 3.01 0.78
CA PHE A 55 -14.42 3.98 0.50
C PHE A 55 -14.92 5.11 -0.41
N GLN A 56 -15.59 4.78 -1.53
CA GLN A 56 -16.14 5.78 -2.45
C GLN A 56 -17.17 6.71 -1.78
N LYS A 57 -17.98 6.20 -0.84
CA LYS A 57 -18.98 6.99 -0.11
C LYS A 57 -18.38 7.83 1.02
N GLY A 58 -17.41 7.27 1.76
CA GLY A 58 -16.97 7.81 3.05
C GLY A 58 -15.62 8.51 3.04
N PHE A 59 -14.75 8.24 2.06
CA PHE A 59 -13.41 8.79 2.04
C PHE A 59 -13.43 10.27 1.66
N LYS A 60 -12.88 11.11 2.54
CA LYS A 60 -12.74 12.55 2.36
C LYS A 60 -11.25 12.87 2.23
N PRO A 61 -10.71 12.92 1.00
CA PRO A 61 -9.29 13.09 0.82
C PRO A 61 -8.83 14.51 1.20
N GLN A 62 -7.66 14.59 1.84
CA GLN A 62 -6.99 15.82 2.22
C GLN A 62 -5.77 16.08 1.33
N GLU A 63 -5.30 17.32 1.25
CA GLU A 63 -4.11 17.67 0.45
C GLU A 63 -2.80 17.05 0.97
N THR A 64 -2.82 16.58 2.22
CA THR A 64 -1.71 15.88 2.87
C THR A 64 -1.76 14.37 2.67
N ASP A 65 -2.83 13.82 2.07
CA ASP A 65 -2.98 12.38 1.92
C ASP A 65 -2.03 11.82 0.86
N ILE A 66 -1.40 10.70 1.20
CA ILE A 66 -0.53 9.92 0.33
C ILE A 66 -1.20 8.56 0.11
N ILE A 67 -1.53 8.27 -1.14
CA ILE A 67 -2.13 7.00 -1.54
C ILE A 67 -1.08 6.17 -2.26
N ILE A 68 -0.83 4.96 -1.77
CA ILE A 68 0.02 3.97 -2.45
C ILE A 68 -0.89 3.03 -3.25
N ALA A 69 -0.77 3.09 -4.58
CA ALA A 69 -1.46 2.20 -5.51
C ALA A 69 -0.47 1.20 -6.12
N SER A 70 -0.77 -0.09 -5.99
CA SER A 70 0.13 -1.15 -6.44
C SER A 70 -0.65 -2.42 -6.75
N PHE A 71 -0.11 -3.25 -7.64
CA PHE A 71 -0.67 -4.58 -7.86
C PHE A 71 -0.36 -5.49 -6.66
N PRO A 72 -1.25 -6.44 -6.33
CA PRO A 72 -0.91 -7.46 -5.34
C PRO A 72 0.42 -8.14 -5.69
N LYS A 73 1.27 -8.32 -4.66
CA LYS A 73 2.59 -8.97 -4.76
C LYS A 73 3.63 -8.22 -5.61
N SER A 74 3.49 -6.91 -5.86
CA SER A 74 4.52 -6.09 -6.53
C SER A 74 5.52 -5.40 -5.58
N GLY A 75 5.79 -5.94 -4.40
CA GLY A 75 6.72 -5.33 -3.45
C GLY A 75 6.12 -4.27 -2.50
N ASN A 76 4.79 -4.31 -2.29
CA ASN A 76 4.04 -3.31 -1.53
C ASN A 76 4.56 -3.12 -0.10
N THR A 77 5.07 -4.18 0.51
CA THR A 77 5.64 -4.14 1.86
C THR A 77 6.88 -3.24 1.92
N TRP A 78 7.76 -3.34 0.92
CA TRP A 78 8.98 -2.53 0.88
C TRP A 78 8.66 -1.06 0.63
N LEU A 79 7.75 -0.77 -0.31
CA LEU A 79 7.35 0.61 -0.57
C LEU A 79 6.64 1.24 0.63
N LYS A 80 5.71 0.51 1.28
CA LYS A 80 5.05 1.00 2.49
C LYS A 80 6.06 1.32 3.60
N ALA A 81 7.06 0.46 3.78
CA ALA A 81 8.13 0.71 4.75
C ALA A 81 8.92 1.98 4.41
N LEU A 82 9.33 2.15 3.15
CA LEU A 82 10.05 3.35 2.71
C LEU A 82 9.22 4.63 2.88
N THR A 83 7.93 4.59 2.53
CA THR A 83 6.97 5.68 2.77
C THR A 83 6.94 6.04 4.26
N ILE A 84 6.73 5.07 5.14
CA ILE A 84 6.63 5.33 6.58
C ILE A 84 7.96 5.90 7.12
N ALA A 85 9.09 5.33 6.72
CA ALA A 85 10.41 5.80 7.17
C ALA A 85 10.70 7.24 6.71
N LEU A 86 10.30 7.58 5.49
CA LEU A 86 10.41 8.96 5.00
C LEU A 86 9.47 9.89 5.76
N PHE A 87 8.25 9.48 6.06
CA PHE A 87 7.29 10.31 6.80
C PHE A 87 7.79 10.65 8.20
N GLU A 88 8.39 9.67 8.87
CA GLU A 88 9.02 9.86 10.18
C GLU A 88 10.24 10.76 10.13
N ARG A 89 11.09 10.65 9.10
CA ARG A 89 12.20 11.61 8.90
C ARG A 89 11.66 13.05 8.85
N LEU A 90 10.57 13.27 8.10
CA LEU A 90 9.95 14.61 7.98
C LEU A 90 9.43 15.14 9.31
N ASN A 91 8.79 14.30 10.12
CA ASN A 91 8.24 14.71 11.41
C ASN A 91 9.33 14.90 12.48
N ASN A 92 10.36 14.06 12.49
CA ASN A 92 11.45 14.13 13.47
C ASN A 92 12.43 15.29 13.22
N THR A 93 12.37 15.94 12.05
CA THR A 93 13.06 17.23 11.82
C THR A 93 12.54 18.33 12.76
N SER A 94 11.35 18.14 13.36
CA SER A 94 10.68 19.11 14.24
C SER A 94 10.74 18.76 15.74
N SER A 95 11.25 17.58 16.12
CA SER A 95 11.17 17.11 17.53
C SER A 95 12.29 16.15 17.92
N SER A 96 13.03 16.49 18.97
CA SER A 96 14.05 15.66 19.62
C SER A 96 13.42 14.60 20.53
N SER A 97 13.10 13.42 20.01
CA SER A 97 12.40 12.38 20.79
C SER A 97 12.99 11.00 20.54
N ASP A 98 13.36 10.29 21.62
CA ASP A 98 13.77 8.86 21.69
C ASP A 98 12.62 7.87 21.37
N ALA A 99 11.63 8.29 20.58
CA ALA A 99 10.48 7.45 20.24
C ALA A 99 10.91 6.35 19.25
N LEU A 100 10.55 5.09 19.55
CA LEU A 100 10.76 3.98 18.62
C LEU A 100 10.03 4.25 17.29
N HIS A 101 10.73 4.01 16.20
CA HIS A 101 10.19 4.16 14.85
C HIS A 101 8.92 3.28 14.67
N PRO A 102 7.81 3.77 14.09
CA PRO A 102 6.56 3.03 13.90
C PRO A 102 6.72 1.65 13.25
N LEU A 103 7.66 1.51 12.31
CA LEU A 103 7.99 0.20 11.71
C LEU A 103 8.51 -0.85 12.71
N GLN A 104 8.98 -0.42 13.89
CA GLN A 104 9.42 -1.31 14.96
C GLN A 104 8.27 -1.70 15.91
N SER A 105 7.17 -0.93 15.91
CA SER A 105 6.00 -1.16 16.77
C SER A 105 4.78 -1.73 16.02
N ASP A 106 4.68 -1.53 14.71
CA ASP A 106 3.57 -2.04 13.89
C ASP A 106 4.01 -2.45 12.47
N ASN A 107 3.23 -3.34 11.85
CA ASN A 107 3.46 -3.85 10.51
C ASN A 107 3.12 -2.80 9.44
N PRO A 108 3.88 -2.69 8.33
CA PRO A 108 3.58 -1.72 7.27
C PRO A 108 2.16 -1.80 6.69
N HIS A 109 1.52 -2.97 6.73
CA HIS A 109 0.14 -3.17 6.30
C HIS A 109 -0.91 -2.71 7.33
N GLY A 110 -0.53 -2.58 8.60
CA GLY A 110 -1.33 -1.95 9.66
C GLY A 110 -1.24 -0.42 9.58
N LEU A 111 -0.02 0.09 9.36
CA LEU A 111 0.27 1.53 9.24
C LEU A 111 -0.25 2.14 7.93
N ALA A 112 -0.17 1.40 6.83
CA ALA A 112 -0.77 1.77 5.56
C ALA A 112 -1.80 0.69 5.16
N PRO A 113 -3.08 0.84 5.53
CA PRO A 113 -4.12 -0.12 5.17
C PRO A 113 -4.30 -0.21 3.65
N PHE A 114 -4.80 -1.35 3.16
CA PHE A 114 -5.07 -1.53 1.74
C PHE A 114 -6.28 -0.68 1.33
N LEU A 115 -6.09 0.21 0.35
CA LEU A 115 -7.18 0.82 -0.40
C LEU A 115 -7.39 -0.04 -1.64
N GLU A 116 -8.58 -0.61 -1.79
CA GLU A 116 -8.83 -1.57 -2.85
C GLU A 116 -8.80 -0.90 -4.24
N THR A 117 -8.03 -1.53 -5.12
CA THR A 117 -7.79 -1.33 -6.56
C THR A 117 -8.32 -0.05 -7.22
N ILE A 118 -7.47 0.97 -7.35
CA ILE A 118 -7.62 2.07 -8.31
C ILE A 118 -6.98 1.63 -9.63
N LEU A 119 -7.77 0.99 -10.50
CA LEU A 119 -7.42 0.75 -11.90
C LEU A 119 -8.05 1.87 -12.73
N THR A 120 -7.28 2.94 -12.93
CA THR A 120 -7.23 3.80 -14.14
C THR A 120 -6.52 5.10 -13.75
N CYS A 121 -5.23 5.05 -13.43
CA CYS A 121 -4.43 6.27 -13.33
C CYS A 121 -3.65 6.47 -14.63
N SER A 122 -4.37 6.83 -15.71
CA SER A 122 -3.78 7.68 -16.75
C SER A 122 -3.89 9.13 -16.27
N LEU A 123 -3.25 9.41 -15.14
CA LEU A 123 -3.13 10.77 -14.64
C LEU A 123 -1.75 11.24 -15.08
N GLU A 124 -1.73 11.97 -16.20
CA GLU A 124 -0.56 12.70 -16.70
C GLU A 124 -0.31 13.94 -15.84
N ASP A 125 -0.23 13.77 -14.51
CA ASP A 125 0.11 14.84 -13.60
C ASP A 125 1.31 14.45 -12.74
N PRO A 126 2.54 14.71 -13.21
CA PRO A 126 3.75 14.37 -12.48
C PRO A 126 3.91 15.12 -11.16
N LYS A 127 3.09 16.16 -10.89
CA LYS A 127 3.08 16.85 -9.59
C LYS A 127 2.29 16.10 -8.53
N HIS A 128 1.33 15.28 -8.96
CA HIS A 128 0.41 14.56 -8.07
C HIS A 128 0.53 13.05 -8.20
N VAL A 129 1.25 12.54 -9.20
CA VAL A 129 1.45 11.11 -9.41
C VAL A 129 2.94 10.82 -9.63
N LEU A 130 3.50 9.96 -8.77
CA LEU A 130 4.84 9.42 -8.92
C LEU A 130 4.76 7.95 -9.34
N PHE A 131 5.29 7.65 -10.52
CA PHE A 131 5.47 6.27 -10.98
C PHE A 131 6.86 5.76 -10.62
N MET A 132 6.92 4.64 -9.91
CA MET A 132 8.14 3.93 -9.54
C MET A 132 8.08 2.50 -10.05
N ARG A 133 9.18 1.99 -10.62
CA ARG A 133 9.24 0.58 -11.03
C ARG A 133 9.93 -0.22 -9.95
N TYR A 134 9.41 -1.42 -9.68
CA TYR A 134 10.01 -2.31 -8.68
C TYR A 134 11.46 -2.67 -9.01
N GLU A 135 11.76 -2.83 -10.30
CA GLU A 135 13.11 -3.12 -10.80
C GLU A 135 14.08 -1.99 -10.46
N GLU A 136 13.65 -0.74 -10.64
CA GLU A 136 14.46 0.45 -10.29
C GLU A 136 14.66 0.57 -8.78
N MET A 137 13.64 0.23 -7.98
CA MET A 137 13.81 0.19 -6.52
C MET A 137 14.86 -0.84 -6.10
N LYS A 138 14.97 -1.95 -6.84
CA LYS A 138 16.01 -2.97 -6.59
C LYS A 138 17.39 -2.56 -7.07
N SER A 139 17.49 -2.01 -8.28
CA SER A 139 18.78 -1.66 -8.87
C SER A 139 19.39 -0.40 -8.26
N GLU A 140 18.54 0.59 -7.96
CA GLU A 140 18.95 1.93 -7.52
C GLU A 140 18.11 2.42 -6.31
N PRO A 141 18.12 1.69 -5.19
CA PRO A 141 17.25 1.96 -4.04
C PRO A 141 17.44 3.38 -3.48
N ALA A 142 18.68 3.87 -3.39
CA ALA A 142 18.98 5.21 -2.89
C ALA A 142 18.38 6.31 -3.78
N ALA A 143 18.52 6.17 -5.11
CA ALA A 143 17.95 7.12 -6.06
C ALA A 143 16.41 7.14 -5.96
N GLN A 144 15.78 5.98 -5.80
CA GLN A 144 14.32 5.90 -5.67
C GLN A 144 13.81 6.49 -4.35
N VAL A 145 14.54 6.35 -3.25
CA VAL A 145 14.21 6.98 -1.97
C VAL A 145 14.33 8.51 -2.05
N LYS A 146 15.39 9.02 -2.67
CA LYS A 146 15.57 10.46 -2.90
C LYS A 146 14.46 11.04 -3.79
N ARG A 147 14.15 10.34 -4.89
CA ARG A 147 13.05 10.70 -5.79
C ARG A 147 11.69 10.73 -5.09
N LEU A 148 11.45 9.80 -4.16
CA LEU A 148 10.24 9.78 -3.34
C LEU A 148 10.18 10.97 -2.37
N ALA A 149 11.31 11.31 -1.73
CA ALA A 149 11.45 12.46 -0.85
C ALA A 149 11.23 13.80 -1.59
N GLU A 150 11.79 13.94 -2.79
CA GLU A 150 11.56 15.07 -3.69
C GLU A 150 10.09 15.22 -4.06
N PHE A 151 9.42 14.12 -4.42
CA PHE A 151 8.00 14.14 -4.77
C PHE A 151 7.11 14.59 -3.60
N TRP A 152 7.52 14.33 -2.37
CA TRP A 152 6.82 14.82 -1.18
C TRP A 152 7.10 16.30 -0.87
N GLY A 153 8.05 16.91 -1.57
CA GLY A 153 8.44 18.30 -1.41
C GLY A 153 9.48 18.51 -0.31
N CYS A 154 10.19 17.46 0.10
CA CYS A 154 11.27 17.54 1.09
C CYS A 154 12.45 16.65 0.67
N PRO A 155 13.26 17.13 -0.30
CA PRO A 155 14.46 16.43 -0.73
C PRO A 155 15.45 16.29 0.44
N PHE A 156 16.37 15.33 0.32
CA PHE A 156 17.48 15.24 1.27
C PHE A 156 18.41 16.44 1.10
N THR A 157 18.99 16.93 2.19
CA THR A 157 20.07 17.94 2.13
C THR A 157 21.42 17.25 1.94
N GLU A 158 22.42 18.00 1.45
CA GLU A 158 23.79 17.47 1.32
C GLU A 158 24.32 16.93 2.65
N GLU A 159 24.02 17.62 3.77
CA GLU A 159 24.42 17.18 5.10
C GLU A 159 23.75 15.88 5.53
N GLU A 160 22.46 15.68 5.22
CA GLU A 160 21.78 14.41 5.51
C GLU A 160 22.37 13.26 4.69
N GLU A 161 22.75 13.53 3.44
CA GLU A 161 23.40 12.55 2.57
C GLU A 161 24.78 12.18 3.08
N ASP A 162 25.60 13.17 3.44
CA ASP A 162 26.93 12.98 4.02
C ASP A 162 26.88 12.23 5.36
N GLN A 163 25.80 12.40 6.13
CA GLN A 163 25.55 11.66 7.37
C GLN A 163 24.98 10.24 7.14
N GLY A 164 24.81 9.83 5.89
CA GLY A 164 24.30 8.51 5.51
C GLY A 164 22.82 8.29 5.88
N CYS A 165 22.00 9.35 5.96
CA CYS A 165 20.58 9.23 6.31
C CYS A 165 19.80 8.34 5.31
N VAL A 166 20.14 8.43 4.02
CA VAL A 166 19.54 7.58 2.98
C VAL A 166 19.85 6.11 3.24
N ASP A 167 21.10 5.78 3.56
CA ASP A 167 21.52 4.41 3.83
C ASP A 167 20.87 3.86 5.10
N LYS A 168 20.72 4.68 6.15
CA LYS A 168 20.00 4.30 7.38
C LYS A 168 18.53 3.95 7.10
N ILE A 169 17.85 4.71 6.24
CA ILE A 169 16.46 4.42 5.82
C ILE A 169 16.40 3.12 5.04
N LEU A 170 17.33 2.90 4.11
CA LEU A 170 17.41 1.67 3.33
C LEU A 170 17.70 0.44 4.18
N GLU A 171 18.61 0.57 5.14
CA GLU A 171 18.92 -0.49 6.11
C GLU A 171 17.68 -0.82 6.94
N LEU A 172 17.01 0.19 7.51
CA LEU A 172 15.78 0.03 8.28
C LEU A 172 14.68 -0.68 7.49
N CYS A 173 14.51 -0.31 6.22
CA CYS A 173 13.50 -0.88 5.34
C CYS A 173 13.95 -2.15 4.60
N SER A 174 15.16 -2.65 4.87
CA SER A 174 15.69 -3.82 4.19
C SER A 174 14.86 -5.06 4.48
N LEU A 175 14.76 -5.97 3.50
CA LEU A 175 14.02 -7.22 3.68
C LEU A 175 14.53 -8.01 4.89
N ARG A 176 15.85 -8.02 5.12
CA ARG A 176 16.47 -8.68 6.27
C ARG A 176 15.98 -8.09 7.59
N ASN A 177 15.94 -6.76 7.72
CA ASN A 177 15.46 -6.12 8.93
C ASN A 177 13.96 -6.29 9.11
N LEU A 178 13.16 -6.00 8.08
CA LEU A 178 11.71 -6.13 8.15
C LEU A 178 11.26 -7.56 8.48
N SER A 179 11.85 -8.59 7.85
CA SER A 179 11.53 -9.99 8.17
C SER A 179 12.05 -10.47 9.53
N GLY A 180 13.05 -9.77 10.08
CA GLY A 180 13.65 -10.05 11.38
C GLY A 180 12.85 -9.53 12.57
N LEU A 181 11.98 -8.54 12.37
CA LEU A 181 11.16 -7.94 13.43
C LEU A 181 10.08 -8.91 13.95
N GLU A 182 9.94 -9.01 15.27
CA GLU A 182 9.00 -9.95 15.92
C GLU A 182 7.54 -9.71 15.50
N ILE A 183 7.14 -8.45 15.31
CA ILE A 183 5.82 -8.07 14.79
C ILE A 183 5.50 -8.70 13.43
N ASN A 184 6.52 -8.98 12.61
CA ASN A 184 6.41 -9.54 11.26
C ASN A 184 6.54 -11.07 11.26
N LYS A 185 6.88 -11.66 12.41
CA LYS A 185 6.90 -13.12 12.63
C LYS A 185 5.67 -13.62 13.37
N THR A 186 5.15 -12.83 14.32
CA THR A 186 4.12 -13.28 15.28
C THR A 186 2.84 -12.45 15.31
N GLY A 187 2.83 -11.29 14.65
CA GLY A 187 1.65 -10.40 14.59
C GLY A 187 0.50 -10.95 13.73
N LYS A 188 -0.60 -10.19 13.62
CA LYS A 188 -1.69 -10.43 12.67
C LYS A 188 -1.83 -9.21 11.77
N ALA A 189 -1.86 -9.39 10.45
CA ALA A 189 -2.22 -8.29 9.54
C ALA A 189 -3.72 -8.00 9.64
N SER A 190 -4.14 -6.79 9.23
CA SER A 190 -5.53 -6.31 9.26
C SER A 190 -6.56 -7.24 8.59
N ASN A 191 -6.11 -8.16 7.72
CA ASN A 191 -6.97 -9.12 7.01
C ASN A 191 -6.90 -10.55 7.60
N ASN A 192 -6.53 -10.71 8.87
CA ASN A 192 -6.32 -12.02 9.53
C ASN A 192 -5.27 -12.93 8.84
N MET A 193 -4.48 -12.38 7.91
CA MET A 193 -3.38 -13.09 7.27
C MET A 193 -2.14 -13.07 8.16
N HIS A 194 -1.44 -14.20 8.23
CA HIS A 194 -0.19 -14.30 8.94
C HIS A 194 0.89 -13.42 8.26
N PRO A 195 1.56 -12.50 8.98
CA PRO A 195 2.50 -11.54 8.40
C PRO A 195 3.66 -12.16 7.62
N SER A 196 4.09 -13.38 7.98
CA SER A 196 5.14 -14.10 7.25
C SER A 196 4.81 -14.37 5.77
N ILE A 197 3.53 -14.38 5.39
CA ILE A 197 3.07 -14.56 3.99
C ILE A 197 3.55 -13.40 3.08
N PHE A 198 3.86 -12.23 3.66
CA PHE A 198 4.40 -11.09 2.92
C PHE A 198 5.92 -11.19 2.68
N PHE A 199 6.62 -12.11 3.36
CA PHE A 199 8.08 -12.28 3.30
C PHE A 199 8.51 -13.61 2.66
N ALA A 200 7.60 -14.32 2.00
CA ALA A 200 7.92 -15.57 1.30
C ALA A 200 8.89 -15.31 0.12
N LYS A 201 9.85 -16.24 -0.10
CA LYS A 201 10.85 -16.15 -1.17
C LYS A 201 10.18 -15.90 -2.53
N GLU A 202 10.62 -14.85 -3.20
CA GLU A 202 10.10 -14.38 -4.48
C GLU A 202 10.18 -15.48 -5.55
N LYS A 203 9.04 -15.80 -6.17
CA LYS A 203 9.00 -16.27 -7.56
C LYS A 203 8.69 -15.05 -8.43
N LEU A 204 9.70 -14.59 -9.14
CA LEU A 204 9.67 -13.51 -10.12
C LEU A 204 8.50 -13.67 -11.10
N VAL A 205 7.64 -12.66 -11.20
CA VAL A 205 6.79 -12.46 -12.38
C VAL A 205 6.63 -10.95 -12.63
N THR A 206 7.26 -10.49 -13.71
CA THR A 206 7.02 -9.30 -14.55
C THR A 206 7.15 -7.91 -13.95
N SER A 207 7.75 -7.02 -14.74
CA SER A 207 7.87 -5.57 -14.55
C SER A 207 6.58 -4.95 -14.04
N ARG A 208 6.59 -4.46 -12.79
CA ARG A 208 5.40 -3.94 -12.10
C ARG A 208 5.61 -2.48 -11.76
N ILE A 209 4.78 -1.65 -12.39
CA ILE A 209 4.63 -0.23 -12.05
C ILE A 209 3.96 -0.14 -10.69
N ILE A 210 4.54 0.65 -9.81
CA ILE A 210 3.96 1.10 -8.56
C ILE A 210 3.70 2.59 -8.69
N SER A 211 2.53 3.05 -8.26
CA SER A 211 2.16 4.47 -8.34
C SER A 211 1.90 5.02 -6.94
N LEU A 212 2.51 6.14 -6.61
CA LEU A 212 2.08 6.97 -5.49
C LEU A 212 1.26 8.14 -6.04
N LEU A 213 0.15 8.41 -5.36
CA LEU A 213 -0.77 9.50 -5.66
C LEU A 213 -0.78 10.45 -4.47
N ARG A 214 -0.48 11.73 -4.72
CA ARG A 214 -0.65 12.84 -3.78
C ARG A 214 -1.95 13.55 -4.15
N TRP A 215 -2.90 13.59 -3.23
CA TRP A 215 -4.21 14.16 -3.52
C TRP A 215 -4.19 15.70 -3.48
N LYS A 216 -5.06 16.33 -4.27
CA LYS A 216 -5.41 17.75 -4.10
C LYS A 216 -6.92 17.94 -4.15
N THR A 217 -7.48 18.62 -3.16
CA THR A 217 -8.86 19.13 -3.25
C THR A 217 -8.93 20.17 -4.35
N LYS A 218 -9.88 20.06 -5.30
CA LYS A 218 -10.13 21.14 -6.25
C LYS A 218 -10.43 22.41 -5.45
N SER A 219 -9.60 23.44 -5.56
CA SER A 219 -9.95 24.76 -5.06
C SER A 219 -11.19 25.22 -5.84
N THR A 220 -12.29 25.44 -5.13
CA THR A 220 -13.47 26.14 -5.63
C THR A 220 -13.11 27.53 -6.13
#